data_AF-B7B9B9-F1
#
_entry.id   AF-B7B9B9-F1
#
_cell.length_a   1.000
_cell.length_b   1.000
_cell.length_c   1.000
_cell.angle_alpha   90.00
_cell.angle_beta   90.00
_cell.angle_gamma   90.00
#
_symmetry.space_group_name_H-M   'P 1'
#
loop_
_entity.id
_entity.type
_entity.pdbx_description
1 polymer ?
#
loop_
_entity_poly.entity_id
_entity_poly.type
_entity_poly.pdbx_seq_one_letter_code
_entity_poly.pdbx_strand_id
1 'polypeptide(L)' 'AKRTAVQEQIILPLRAQNYATLVPGKKSERTVFTMAKFTIPDDKCLVVELNEKNGGRHQSFVIENEDLVRAGTINELQVR' A
#
# COMPACT_ATOMS: atom_id res chain seq x y z
N ALA A 1 31.65 8.20 10.45
CA ALA A 1 30.19 8.28 10.19
C ALA A 1 29.64 6.85 10.16
N LYS A 2 28.83 6.47 11.15
CA LYS A 2 28.22 5.13 11.23
C LYS A 2 27.11 5.09 10.18
N ARG A 3 27.34 4.46 9.02
CA ARG A 3 26.28 4.20 8.04
C ARG A 3 25.32 3.20 8.68
N THR A 4 24.15 3.66 9.12
CA THR A 4 23.05 2.75 9.44
C THR A 4 22.66 2.08 8.12
N ALA A 5 22.67 0.75 8.08
CA ALA A 5 22.16 0.03 6.92
C ALA A 5 20.66 0.36 6.80
N VAL A 6 20.25 0.93 5.67
CA VAL A 6 18.82 1.09 5.35
C VAL A 6 18.30 -0.31 5.04
N GLN A 7 17.36 -0.80 5.85
CA GLN A 7 16.72 -2.12 5.67
C GLN A 7 15.39 -2.03 4.92
N GLU A 8 15.00 -0.83 4.51
CA GLU A 8 13.76 -0.57 3.78
C GLU A 8 14.01 -0.66 2.28
N GLN A 9 13.16 -1.42 1.60
CA GLN A 9 13.09 -1.46 0.15
C GLN A 9 11.79 -0.82 -0.29
N ILE A 10 11.90 0.19 -1.16
CA ILE A 10 10.72 0.84 -1.75
C ILE A 10 10.11 -0.09 -2.79
N ILE A 11 8.82 -0.40 -2.63
CA ILE A 11 8.02 -1.14 -3.60
C ILE A 11 7.09 -0.15 -4.30
N LEU A 12 7.22 -0.06 -5.63
CA LEU A 12 6.36 0.79 -6.45
C LEU A 12 5.27 -0.04 -7.13
N PRO A 13 4.02 0.46 -7.20
CA PRO A 13 2.96 -0.20 -7.95
C PRO A 13 3.27 -0.16 -9.46
N LEU A 14 2.99 -1.25 -10.15
CA LEU A 14 3.00 -1.34 -11.61
C LEU A 14 1.82 -0.56 -12.22
N ARG A 15 0.65 -0.60 -11.56
CA ARG A 15 -0.57 0.08 -11.98
C ARG A 15 -1.39 0.52 -10.77
N ALA A 16 -2.16 1.58 -10.97
CA ALA A 16 -3.20 2.02 -10.05
C ALA A 16 -4.50 2.22 -10.85
N GLN A 17 -5.56 1.50 -10.49
CA GLN A 17 -6.89 1.70 -11.04
C GLN A 17 -7.67 2.67 -10.16
N ASN A 18 -8.34 3.64 -10.77
CA ASN A 18 -9.04 4.74 -10.08
C ASN A 18 -8.11 5.45 -9.08
N TYR A 19 -6.97 5.95 -9.56
CA TYR A 19 -6.00 6.67 -8.74
C TYR A 19 -6.58 8.03 -8.31
N ALA A 20 -7.34 8.01 -7.22
CA ALA A 20 -7.99 9.18 -6.68
C ALA A 20 -6.96 10.06 -5.97
N THR A 21 -6.73 11.25 -6.52
CA THR A 21 -5.86 12.27 -5.91
C THR A 21 -6.63 13.21 -4.98
N LEU A 22 -7.96 13.09 -4.94
CA LEU A 22 -8.86 13.86 -4.10
C LEU A 22 -10.00 12.97 -3.61
N VAL A 23 -10.33 13.06 -2.33
CA VAL A 23 -11.54 12.47 -1.74
C VAL A 23 -12.45 13.61 -1.28
N PRO A 24 -13.60 13.84 -1.93
CA PRO A 24 -14.52 14.89 -1.50
C PRO A 24 -15.05 14.66 -0.08
N GLY A 25 -15.46 15.73 0.58
CA GLY A 25 -16.05 15.66 1.92
C GLY A 25 -17.25 14.70 1.97
N LYS A 26 -17.31 13.87 3.02
CA LYS A 26 -18.38 12.86 3.21
C LYS A 26 -18.51 11.85 2.06
N LYS A 27 -17.44 11.63 1.29
CA LYS A 27 -17.36 10.62 0.23
C LYS A 27 -16.23 9.64 0.51
N SER A 28 -16.24 8.55 -0.24
CA SER A 28 -15.22 7.51 -0.19
C SER A 28 -14.81 7.15 -1.60
N GLU A 29 -13.51 6.99 -1.78
CA GLU A 29 -12.89 6.52 -3.01
C GLU A 29 -12.18 5.19 -2.78
N ARG A 30 -12.02 4.42 -3.87
CA ARG A 30 -11.31 3.13 -3.87
C ARG A 30 -10.28 3.15 -4.98
N THR A 31 -9.02 3.06 -4.61
CA THR A 31 -7.91 2.85 -5.56
C THR A 31 -7.40 1.43 -5.41
N VAL A 32 -7.16 0.76 -6.52
CA VAL A 32 -6.63 -0.60 -6.54
C VAL A 32 -5.23 -0.54 -7.12
N PHE A 33 -4.25 -0.97 -6.32
CA PHE A 33 -2.85 -1.00 -6.73
C PHE A 33 -2.46 -2.42 -7.13
N THR A 34 -1.72 -2.54 -8.22
CA THR A 34 -1.07 -3.78 -8.63
C THR A 34 0.42 -3.60 -8.48
N MET A 35 1.09 -4.53 -7.81
CA MET A 35 2.54 -4.56 -7.65
C MET A 35 3.14 -5.71 -8.45
N ALA A 36 4.44 -5.65 -8.74
CA ALA A 36 5.15 -6.83 -9.20
C ALA A 36 5.11 -7.91 -8.10
N LYS A 37 5.24 -9.19 -8.46
CA LYS A 37 5.41 -10.24 -7.45
C LYS A 37 6.74 -10.02 -6.74
N PHE A 38 6.71 -9.96 -5.41
CA PHE A 38 7.90 -9.92 -4.55
C PHE A 38 7.72 -10.88 -3.37
N THR A 39 8.80 -11.09 -2.63
CA THR A 39 8.81 -11.87 -1.39
C THR A 39 8.91 -10.92 -0.22
N ILE A 40 8.05 -11.08 0.79
CA ILE A 40 8.27 -10.51 2.12
C ILE A 40 9.10 -11.54 2.88
N PRO A 41 10.38 -11.25 3.20
CA PRO A 41 11.23 -12.19 3.94
C PRO A 41 10.72 -12.43 5.37
N ASP A 42 11.20 -13.49 6.00
CA ASP A 42 10.98 -13.72 7.43
C ASP A 42 11.46 -12.51 8.25
N ASP A 43 10.76 -12.23 9.35
CA ASP A 43 10.99 -11.07 10.22
C ASP A 43 10.90 -9.70 9.51
N LYS A 44 10.19 -9.64 8.38
CA LYS A 44 9.87 -8.40 7.65
C LYS A 44 8.37 -8.27 7.41
N CYS A 45 7.95 -7.05 7.11
CA CYS A 45 6.57 -6.70 6.76
C CYS A 45 6.56 -5.72 5.58
N LEU A 46 5.40 -5.58 4.94
CA LEU A 46 5.16 -4.49 3.99
C LEU A 46 4.45 -3.36 4.73
N VAL A 47 5.05 -2.17 4.73
CA VAL A 47 4.40 -0.96 5.23
C VAL A 47 3.82 -0.19 4.05
N VAL A 48 2.53 0.13 4.12
CA VAL A 48 1.86 1.00 3.14
C VAL A 48 1.63 2.36 3.78
N GLU A 49 2.16 3.40 3.16
CA GLU A 49 2.01 4.78 3.61
C GLU A 49 1.24 5.62 2.58
N LEU A 50 0.27 6.38 3.08
CA LEU A 50 -0.57 7.29 2.31
C LEU A 50 -0.43 8.69 2.90
N ASN A 51 0.09 9.61 2.09
CA ASN A 51 0.38 10.99 2.49
C ASN A 51 -0.48 11.96 1.67
N GLU A 52 -1.08 12.95 2.36
CA GLU A 52 -1.75 14.04 1.68
C GLU A 52 -0.74 15.06 1.16
N LYS A 53 -0.74 15.29 -0.16
CA LYS A 53 0.11 16.31 -0.77
C LYS A 53 -0.26 17.70 -0.23
N ASN A 54 0.73 18.40 0.35
CA ASN A 54 0.55 19.73 0.97
C ASN A 54 -0.48 19.76 2.10
N GLY A 55 -0.75 18.62 2.74
CA GLY A 55 -1.63 18.51 3.91
C GLY A 55 -0.90 17.94 5.12
N GLY A 56 -1.64 17.75 6.21
CA GLY A 56 -1.12 17.17 7.45
C GLY A 56 -1.51 15.70 7.67
N ARG A 57 -2.31 15.10 6.77
CA ARG A 57 -2.79 13.72 6.94
C ARG A 57 -1.73 12.73 6.46
N HIS A 58 -1.39 11.81 7.36
CA HIS A 58 -0.57 10.64 7.09
C HIS A 58 -1.29 9.42 7.68
N GLN A 59 -1.54 8.42 6.84
CA GLN A 59 -2.02 7.11 7.26
C GLN A 59 -1.00 6.06 6.90
N SER A 60 -0.72 5.14 7.81
CA SER A 60 0.11 3.99 7.56
C SER A 60 -0.57 2.73 8.08
N PHE A 61 -0.34 1.62 7.40
CA PHE A 61 -0.70 0.30 7.89
C PHE A 61 0.35 -0.72 7.49
N VAL A 62 0.43 -1.77 8.30
CA VAL A 62 1.39 -2.86 8.13
C VAL A 62 0.65 -4.07 7.58
N ILE A 63 1.27 -4.75 6.63
CA ILE A 63 0.85 -6.04 6.10
C ILE A 63 1.90 -7.07 6.50
N GLU A 64 1.51 -8.00 7.35
CA GLU A 64 2.33 -9.13 7.78
C GLU A 64 2.04 -10.38 6.95
N ASN A 65 2.82 -11.44 7.16
CA ASN A 65 2.59 -12.71 6.47
C ASN A 65 1.18 -13.28 6.77
N GLU A 66 0.72 -13.14 8.01
CA GLU A 66 -0.60 -13.64 8.42
C GLU A 66 -1.76 -12.94 7.67
N ASP A 67 -1.62 -11.64 7.38
CA ASP A 67 -2.61 -10.91 6.59
C ASP A 67 -2.71 -11.45 5.16
N LEU A 68 -1.58 -11.85 4.56
CA LEU A 68 -1.55 -12.45 3.23
C LEU A 68 -2.19 -13.84 3.22
N VAL A 69 -1.97 -14.64 4.27
CA VAL A 69 -2.61 -15.96 4.41
C VAL A 69 -4.13 -15.83 4.55
N ARG A 70 -4.60 -14.78 5.25
CA ARG A 70 -6.03 -14.48 5.41
C ARG A 70 -6.64 -13.75 4.22
N ALA A 71 -5.83 -13.27 3.27
CA ALA A 71 -6.30 -12.53 2.12
C ALA A 71 -7.13 -13.41 1.17
N GLY A 72 -8.32 -12.95 0.82
CA GLY A 72 -9.17 -13.62 -0.17
C GLY A 72 -8.79 -13.27 -1.60
N THR A 73 -8.95 -14.22 -2.51
CA THR A 73 -8.92 -13.93 -3.96
C THR A 73 -10.14 -13.10 -4.33
N ILE A 74 -9.93 -12.03 -5.10
CA ILE A 74 -11.02 -11.24 -5.67
C ILE A 74 -11.30 -11.80 -7.07
N ASN A 75 -12.35 -12.60 -7.20
CA ASN A 75 -12.76 -13.18 -8.49
C ASN A 75 -13.43 -12.15 -9.40
N GLU A 76 -14.22 -11.24 -8.81
CA GLU A 76 -14.87 -10.14 -9.50
C GLU A 76 -14.65 -8.85 -8.72
N LEU A 77 -14.10 -7.85 -9.39
CA LEU A 77 -13.81 -6.55 -8.80
C LEU A 77 -14.63 -5.49 -9.52
N GLN A 78 -15.70 -5.01 -8.88
CA GLN A 78 -16.36 -3.78 -9.32
C GLN A 78 -15.51 -2.59 -8.87
N VAL A 79 -14.71 -2.09 -9.81
CA VAL A 79 -14.08 -0.78 -9.70
C VAL A 79 -15.04 0.16 -10.44
N ARG A 80 -15.73 1.02 -9.68
CA ARG A 80 -16.84 1.90 -10.11
C ARG A 80 -16.87 2.27 -11.59
#